data_AF-A0A352PJ31-F1
#
_entry.id   AF-A0A352PJ31-F1
#
_cell.length_a   1.000
_cell.length_b   1.000
_cell.length_c   1.000
_cell.angle_alpha   90.00
_cell.angle_beta   90.00
_cell.angle_gamma   90.00
#
_symmetry.space_group_name_H-M   'P 1'
#
loop_
_entity.id
_entity.type
_entity.pdbx_description
1 polymer ?
#
loop_
_entity_poly.entity_id
_entity_poly.type
_entity_poly.pdbx_seq_one_letter_code
_entity_poly.pdbx_strand_id
1 'polypeptide(L)'
;ALQGQTETLARATVVRKLNMHPYEAIVRGYLTGSGLAAYDTMLEVCGHRLPPGLRDGDALPFPIFTPTTKAEVGHDEHMTADELAGKFGHAPERLALQIYCMAQQYARERGIIIADTKFEFGLDAAGCLTVGDEVLTPDSSRYWDVKEWRTANNLGKSPTPHDKQLVREWGKTLGINKRNPEKRRDVAWVHAQEVPAEVIRTTTLMYRYIFWRLTGRKLEVFQNDELNLCVEEPAGRVEVVLGSRSDLEQAGPAFKGFYRKEPLNVHVISCHRNPDELRKYAEDLPDDVIVVAGAGMA
;
A
#
# COMPACT_ATOMS: atom_id res chain seq x y z
N ALA A 1 -11.34 14.88 23.36
CA ALA A 1 -12.48 14.29 22.61
C ALA A 1 -12.54 12.78 22.77
N LEU A 2 -11.44 12.04 22.60
CA LEU A 2 -11.44 10.56 22.63
C LEU A 2 -10.80 9.93 23.89
N GLN A 3 -10.61 10.70 24.97
CA GLN A 3 -9.99 10.20 26.20
C GLN A 3 -10.81 9.04 26.80
N GLY A 4 -10.14 7.94 27.14
CA GLY A 4 -10.77 6.74 27.70
C GLY A 4 -11.45 5.81 26.69
N GLN A 5 -11.42 6.11 25.39
CA GLN A 5 -12.02 5.30 24.33
C GLN A 5 -10.94 4.54 23.53
N THR A 6 -10.27 3.57 24.17
CA THR A 6 -9.10 2.86 23.60
C THR A 6 -9.37 2.25 22.21
N GLU A 7 -10.50 1.58 22.02
CA GLU A 7 -10.85 0.97 20.72
C GLU A 7 -11.05 2.02 19.61
N THR A 8 -11.67 3.16 19.95
CA THR A 8 -11.88 4.25 19.00
C THR A 8 -10.58 4.98 18.71
N LEU A 9 -9.75 5.23 19.72
CA LEU A 9 -8.43 5.86 19.58
C LEU A 9 -7.50 5.06 18.66
N ALA A 10 -7.62 3.73 18.61
CA ALA A 10 -6.82 2.88 17.74
C ALA A 10 -7.09 3.08 16.24
N ARG A 11 -8.23 3.66 15.87
CA ARG A 11 -8.70 3.76 14.48
C ARG A 11 -9.41 5.08 14.14
N ALA A 12 -9.23 6.12 14.95
CA ALA A 12 -9.84 7.43 14.73
C ALA A 12 -8.85 8.56 15.00
N THR A 13 -9.02 9.66 14.27
CA THR A 13 -8.21 10.87 14.44
C THR A 13 -9.12 12.08 14.62
N VAL A 14 -8.76 12.99 15.53
CA VAL A 14 -9.46 14.26 15.70
C VAL A 14 -8.94 15.23 14.66
N VAL A 15 -9.81 15.66 13.75
CA VAL A 15 -9.46 16.54 12.62
C VAL A 15 -10.17 17.88 12.72
N ARG A 16 -9.63 18.88 12.02
CA ARG A 16 -10.33 20.15 11.80
C ARG A 16 -11.42 19.93 10.74
N LYS A 17 -12.61 20.48 10.97
CA LYS A 17 -13.67 20.48 9.95
C LYS A 17 -13.27 21.36 8.77
N LEU A 18 -13.36 20.83 7.56
CA LEU A 18 -13.10 21.53 6.30
C LEU A 18 -14.39 21.59 5.45
N ASN A 19 -14.49 22.62 4.61
CA ASN A 19 -15.42 22.63 3.49
C ASN A 19 -14.74 21.95 2.29
N MET A 20 -15.02 20.66 2.09
CA MET A 20 -14.32 19.82 1.10
C MET A 20 -14.64 20.22 -0.34
N HIS A 21 -13.62 20.20 -1.20
CA HIS A 21 -13.80 20.36 -2.63
C HIS A 21 -14.15 19.03 -3.31
N PRO A 22 -15.06 19.03 -4.30
CA PRO A 22 -15.58 17.81 -4.92
C PRO A 22 -14.68 17.29 -6.05
N TYR A 23 -13.39 17.08 -5.77
CA TYR A 23 -12.44 16.49 -6.70
C TYR A 23 -11.46 15.57 -5.98
N GLU A 24 -10.87 14.64 -6.74
CA GLU A 24 -9.74 13.85 -6.27
C GLU A 24 -8.45 14.38 -6.93
N ALA A 25 -7.47 14.76 -6.11
CA ALA A 25 -6.17 15.24 -6.55
C ALA A 25 -5.18 14.07 -6.64
N ILE A 26 -5.15 13.40 -7.79
CA ILE A 26 -4.27 12.26 -8.03
C ILE A 26 -2.93 12.74 -8.59
N VAL A 27 -1.83 12.25 -8.02
CA VAL A 27 -0.47 12.44 -8.55
C VAL A 27 0.13 11.09 -8.91
N ARG A 28 0.79 11.02 -10.07
CA ARG A 28 1.42 9.80 -10.58
C ARG A 28 2.89 10.05 -10.84
N GLY A 29 3.77 9.23 -10.29
CA GLY A 29 5.18 9.17 -10.72
C GLY A 29 5.48 7.96 -11.60
N TYR A 30 4.55 7.03 -11.71
CA TYR A 30 4.66 5.81 -12.51
C TYR A 30 3.38 5.56 -13.28
N LEU A 31 3.51 4.95 -14.45
CA LEU A 31 2.39 4.62 -15.30
C LEU A 31 1.80 3.27 -14.90
N THR A 32 0.55 3.27 -14.42
CA THR A 32 -0.20 2.06 -14.09
C THR A 32 -1.70 2.38 -14.01
N GLY A 33 -2.54 1.35 -13.84
CA GLY A 33 -3.97 1.49 -13.58
C GLY A 33 -4.71 2.32 -14.65
N SER A 34 -5.58 3.23 -14.21
CA SER A 34 -6.37 4.07 -15.13
C SER A 34 -5.50 5.03 -15.96
N GLY A 35 -4.35 5.45 -15.44
CA GLY A 35 -3.40 6.26 -16.22
C GLY A 35 -2.84 5.49 -17.41
N LEU A 36 -2.50 4.21 -17.22
CA LEU A 36 -2.05 3.33 -18.32
C LEU A 36 -3.16 3.13 -19.35
N ALA A 37 -4.40 2.88 -18.92
CA ALA A 37 -5.52 2.68 -19.84
C ALA A 37 -5.80 3.91 -20.71
N ALA A 38 -5.68 5.13 -20.16
CA ALA A 38 -5.79 6.37 -20.93
C ALA A 38 -4.62 6.52 -21.92
N TYR A 39 -3.40 6.27 -21.45
CA TYR A 39 -2.19 6.33 -22.26
C TYR A 39 -2.22 5.35 -23.45
N ASP A 40 -2.69 4.12 -23.26
CA ASP A 40 -2.78 3.11 -24.32
C ASP A 40 -3.73 3.55 -25.46
N THR A 41 -4.65 4.47 -25.18
CA THR A 41 -5.61 4.97 -26.16
C THR A 41 -5.08 6.20 -26.91
N MET A 42 -4.43 7.15 -26.21
CA MET A 42 -4.13 8.49 -26.76
C MET A 42 -2.67 8.96 -26.56
N LEU A 43 -1.81 8.15 -25.94
CA LEU A 43 -0.49 8.55 -25.44
C LEU A 43 -0.54 9.77 -24.51
N GLU A 44 -1.67 9.95 -23.84
CA GLU A 44 -1.97 11.11 -23.00
C GLU A 44 -2.70 10.67 -21.73
N VAL A 45 -2.43 11.35 -20.62
CA VAL A 45 -3.15 11.18 -19.36
C VAL A 45 -3.56 12.55 -18.84
N CYS A 46 -4.86 12.85 -18.82
CA CYS A 46 -5.40 14.11 -18.28
C CYS A 46 -4.72 15.38 -18.86
N GLY A 47 -4.48 15.44 -20.17
CA GLY A 47 -3.79 16.57 -20.82
C GLY A 47 -2.27 16.42 -20.94
N HIS A 48 -1.67 15.47 -20.21
CA HIS A 48 -0.22 15.24 -20.23
C HIS A 48 0.16 14.26 -21.34
N ARG A 49 0.76 14.75 -22.43
CA ARG A 49 1.34 13.90 -23.48
C ARG A 49 2.57 13.19 -22.95
N LEU A 50 2.60 11.87 -23.06
CA LEU A 50 3.70 11.04 -22.57
C LEU A 50 4.51 10.46 -23.75
N PRO A 51 5.80 10.14 -23.53
CA PRO A 51 6.62 9.47 -24.53
C PRO A 51 6.00 8.13 -24.95
N PRO A 52 6.10 7.73 -26.24
CA PRO A 52 5.65 6.42 -26.68
C PRO A 52 6.51 5.31 -26.07
N GLY A 53 5.95 4.10 -26.01
CA GLY A 53 6.65 2.89 -25.55
C GLY A 53 6.68 2.66 -24.03
N LEU A 54 6.03 3.51 -23.23
CA LEU A 54 5.81 3.22 -21.82
C LEU A 54 4.90 2.00 -21.62
N ARG A 55 5.17 1.25 -20.55
CA ARG A 55 4.51 0.03 -20.12
C ARG A 55 4.03 0.16 -18.68
N ASP A 56 3.23 -0.81 -18.23
CA ASP A 56 2.82 -0.88 -16.82
C ASP A 56 4.03 -0.97 -15.88
N GLY A 57 4.08 -0.07 -14.90
CA GLY A 57 5.17 0.03 -13.94
C GLY A 57 6.34 0.92 -14.38
N ASP A 58 6.33 1.48 -15.58
CA ASP A 58 7.39 2.39 -16.03
C ASP A 58 7.33 3.72 -15.24
N ALA A 59 8.51 4.25 -14.91
CA ALA A 59 8.62 5.56 -14.26
C ALA A 59 8.33 6.67 -15.29
N LEU A 60 7.56 7.68 -14.87
CA LEU A 60 7.30 8.85 -15.69
C LEU A 60 8.51 9.80 -15.67
N PRO A 61 8.74 10.60 -16.74
CA PRO A 61 9.84 11.57 -16.78
C PRO A 61 9.79 12.59 -15.64
N PHE A 62 8.58 12.94 -15.20
CA PHE A 62 8.29 13.76 -14.04
C PHE A 62 6.91 13.36 -13.47
N PRO A 63 6.65 13.58 -12.17
CA PRO A 63 5.33 13.34 -11.61
C PRO A 63 4.28 14.24 -12.28
N ILE A 64 3.13 13.68 -12.59
CA ILE A 64 2.02 14.38 -13.26
C ILE A 64 0.80 14.46 -12.35
N PHE A 65 0.08 15.57 -12.45
CA PHE A 65 -1.19 15.78 -11.76
C PHE A 65 -2.36 15.37 -12.67
N THR A 66 -3.15 14.41 -12.25
CA THR A 66 -4.21 13.77 -13.06
C THR A 66 -5.54 13.75 -12.30
N PRO A 67 -6.17 14.92 -12.05
CA PRO A 67 -7.32 14.98 -11.18
C PRO A 67 -8.55 14.28 -11.78
N THR A 68 -9.50 13.96 -10.92
CA THR A 68 -10.83 13.49 -11.31
C THR A 68 -11.92 14.27 -10.59
N THR A 69 -13.11 14.32 -11.19
CA THR A 69 -14.32 14.74 -10.47
C THR A 69 -14.66 13.71 -9.40
N LYS A 70 -15.28 14.15 -8.31
CA LYS A 70 -15.85 13.24 -7.31
C LYS A 70 -17.35 13.12 -7.54
N ALA A 71 -17.80 11.98 -8.07
CA ALA A 71 -19.23 11.75 -8.29
C ALA A 71 -19.89 11.22 -7.01
N GLU A 72 -21.04 11.79 -6.60
CA GLU A 72 -21.83 11.23 -5.49
C GLU A 72 -22.42 9.86 -5.83
N VAL A 73 -22.71 9.64 -7.12
CA VAL A 73 -23.20 8.39 -7.70
C VAL A 73 -22.62 8.27 -9.11
N GLY A 74 -22.00 7.14 -9.44
CA GLY A 74 -21.37 6.89 -10.75
C GLY A 74 -19.86 6.69 -10.66
N HIS A 75 -19.15 6.92 -11.78
CA HIS A 75 -17.70 6.84 -11.85
C HIS A 75 -17.08 8.23 -11.86
N ASP A 76 -15.96 8.39 -11.17
CA ASP A 76 -15.14 9.60 -11.24
C ASP A 76 -14.61 9.79 -12.67
N GLU A 77 -14.70 11.01 -13.19
CA GLU A 77 -14.28 11.35 -14.55
C GLU A 77 -12.95 12.08 -14.54
N HIS A 78 -12.09 11.79 -15.53
CA HIS A 78 -10.82 12.49 -15.70
C HIS A 78 -11.02 13.97 -16.00
N MET A 79 -10.18 14.80 -15.39
CA MET A 79 -10.12 16.24 -15.61
C MET A 79 -8.66 16.65 -15.86
N THR A 80 -8.45 17.64 -16.72
CA THR A 80 -7.12 18.24 -16.90
C THR A 80 -6.76 19.16 -15.73
N ALA A 81 -5.46 19.42 -15.55
CA ALA A 81 -4.99 20.37 -14.54
C ALA A 81 -5.58 21.78 -14.75
N ASP A 82 -5.69 22.23 -16.01
CA ASP A 82 -6.24 23.54 -16.37
C ASP A 82 -7.73 23.67 -16.06
N GLU A 83 -8.53 22.63 -16.34
CA GLU A 83 -9.95 22.61 -15.99
C GLU A 83 -10.18 22.69 -14.47
N LEU A 84 -9.34 22.00 -13.69
CA LEU A 84 -9.40 22.09 -12.23
C LEU A 84 -8.97 23.49 -11.77
N ALA A 85 -7.90 24.03 -12.33
CA ALA A 85 -7.38 25.35 -11.99
C ALA A 85 -8.37 26.47 -12.30
N GLY A 86 -9.15 26.36 -13.38
CA GLY A 86 -10.22 27.29 -13.69
C GLY A 86 -11.33 27.36 -12.62
N LYS A 87 -11.50 26.30 -11.81
CA LYS A 87 -12.51 26.20 -10.75
C LYS A 87 -11.96 26.47 -9.35
N PHE A 88 -10.75 25.98 -9.05
CA PHE A 88 -10.18 25.95 -7.70
C PHE A 88 -8.80 26.62 -7.59
N GLY A 89 -8.30 27.21 -8.68
CA GLY A 89 -6.95 27.77 -8.78
C GLY A 89 -5.85 26.72 -8.88
N HIS A 90 -4.59 27.16 -9.01
CA HIS A 90 -3.43 26.26 -9.17
C HIS A 90 -2.86 25.70 -7.85
N ALA A 91 -3.39 26.13 -6.70
CA ALA A 91 -2.88 25.71 -5.40
C ALA A 91 -3.00 24.18 -5.15
N PRO A 92 -4.11 23.50 -5.53
CA PRO A 92 -4.24 22.05 -5.36
C PRO A 92 -3.14 21.25 -6.05
N GLU A 93 -2.87 21.54 -7.33
CA GLU A 93 -1.83 20.86 -8.10
C GLU A 93 -0.45 21.03 -7.44
N ARG A 94 -0.10 22.28 -7.09
CA ARG A 94 1.18 22.59 -6.45
C ARG A 94 1.36 21.85 -5.14
N LEU A 95 0.34 21.85 -4.27
CA LEU A 95 0.38 21.17 -2.98
C LEU A 95 0.43 19.66 -3.14
N ALA A 96 -0.38 19.08 -4.03
CA ALA A 96 -0.41 17.65 -4.29
C ALA A 96 0.96 17.14 -4.80
N LEU A 97 1.55 17.82 -5.78
CA LEU A 97 2.88 17.49 -6.29
C LEU A 97 3.96 17.63 -5.20
N GLN A 98 3.89 18.68 -4.38
CA GLN A 98 4.85 18.88 -3.29
C GLN A 98 4.77 17.76 -2.24
N ILE A 99 3.56 17.39 -1.80
CA ILE A 99 3.34 16.30 -0.85
C ILE A 99 3.83 14.98 -1.45
N TYR A 100 3.46 14.68 -2.71
CA TYR A 100 3.89 13.48 -3.40
C TYR A 100 5.41 13.37 -3.49
N CYS A 101 6.09 14.43 -3.96
CA CYS A 101 7.55 14.41 -4.12
C CYS A 101 8.28 14.18 -2.79
N MET A 102 7.82 14.85 -1.72
CA MET A 102 8.37 14.65 -0.37
C MET A 102 8.16 13.22 0.12
N ALA A 103 6.95 12.69 -0.03
CA ALA A 103 6.61 11.33 0.39
C ALA A 103 7.37 10.28 -0.41
N GLN A 104 7.47 10.46 -1.73
CA GLN A 104 8.17 9.56 -2.63
C GLN A 104 9.66 9.51 -2.31
N GLN A 105 10.29 10.66 -2.02
CA GLN A 105 11.69 10.68 -1.60
C GLN A 105 11.87 9.91 -0.29
N TYR A 106 11.04 10.20 0.72
CA TYR A 106 11.09 9.54 2.03
C TYR A 106 10.90 8.01 1.93
N ALA A 107 9.94 7.57 1.12
CA ALA A 107 9.64 6.16 0.90
C ALA A 107 10.76 5.45 0.13
N ARG A 108 11.34 6.10 -0.90
CA ARG A 108 12.44 5.57 -1.71
C ARG A 108 13.67 5.25 -0.88
N GLU A 109 14.04 6.12 0.06
CA GLU A 109 15.15 5.90 1.00
C GLU A 109 14.94 4.65 1.88
N ARG A 110 13.67 4.26 2.08
CA ARG A 110 13.26 3.07 2.82
C ARG A 110 12.92 1.90 1.89
N GLY A 111 13.33 1.97 0.63
CA GLY A 111 13.18 0.95 -0.40
C GLY A 111 11.73 0.69 -0.84
N ILE A 112 10.87 1.68 -0.68
CA ILE A 112 9.46 1.65 -1.10
C ILE A 112 9.24 2.67 -2.23
N ILE A 113 8.38 2.35 -3.18
CA ILE A 113 7.91 3.23 -4.24
C ILE A 113 6.43 3.55 -3.99
N ILE A 114 6.08 4.82 -4.11
CA ILE A 114 4.70 5.31 -4.22
C ILE A 114 4.45 5.58 -5.70
N ALA A 115 3.74 4.66 -6.36
CA ALA A 115 3.52 4.72 -7.80
C ALA A 115 2.58 5.88 -8.18
N ASP A 116 1.48 5.97 -7.45
CA ASP A 116 0.53 7.07 -7.47
C ASP A 116 -0.15 7.21 -6.10
N THR A 117 -0.76 8.37 -5.88
CA THR A 117 -1.52 8.67 -4.65
C THR A 117 -2.66 9.63 -4.93
N LYS A 118 -3.70 9.56 -4.12
CA LYS A 118 -4.87 10.43 -4.15
C LYS A 118 -4.91 11.30 -2.90
N PHE A 119 -5.11 12.61 -3.09
CA PHE A 119 -5.43 13.54 -2.01
C PHE A 119 -6.83 14.13 -2.18
N GLU A 120 -7.43 14.56 -1.08
CA GLU A 120 -8.59 15.44 -1.08
C GLU A 120 -8.25 16.71 -0.33
N PHE A 121 -8.82 17.84 -0.77
CA PHE A 121 -8.59 19.14 -0.17
C PHE A 121 -9.91 19.81 0.18
N GLY A 122 -9.86 20.69 1.17
CA GLY A 122 -10.96 21.57 1.52
C GLY A 122 -10.45 22.89 2.08
N LEU A 123 -11.37 23.85 2.24
CA LEU A 123 -11.08 25.11 2.89
C LEU A 123 -11.33 25.00 4.38
N ASP A 124 -10.39 25.45 5.20
CA ASP A 124 -10.63 25.60 6.63
C ASP A 124 -11.45 26.87 6.94
N ALA A 125 -11.71 27.12 8.22
CA ALA A 125 -12.51 28.26 8.67
C ALA A 125 -11.90 29.64 8.29
N ALA A 126 -10.60 29.70 8.00
CA ALA A 126 -9.92 30.91 7.54
C ALA A 126 -9.89 31.03 6.00
N GLY A 127 -10.47 30.07 5.27
CA GLY A 127 -10.40 29.99 3.82
C GLY A 127 -9.06 29.45 3.30
N CYS A 128 -8.24 28.82 4.15
CA CYS A 128 -6.98 28.23 3.73
C CYS A 128 -7.20 26.84 3.14
N LEU A 129 -6.67 26.61 1.93
CA LEU A 129 -6.67 25.29 1.31
C LEU A 129 -5.82 24.33 2.15
N THR A 130 -6.46 23.27 2.61
CA THR A 130 -5.90 22.31 3.57
C THR A 130 -6.16 20.89 3.06
N VAL A 131 -5.17 20.01 3.17
CA VAL A 131 -5.36 18.58 2.88
C VAL A 131 -6.31 17.97 3.92
N GLY A 132 -7.29 17.22 3.45
CA GLY A 132 -8.22 16.45 4.27
C GLY A 132 -8.11 14.96 3.95
N ASP A 133 -9.15 14.21 4.34
CA ASP A 133 -9.23 12.76 4.14
C ASP A 133 -8.01 12.01 4.72
N GLU A 134 -7.80 10.76 4.31
CA GLU A 134 -6.56 10.03 4.53
C GLU A 134 -5.47 10.40 3.51
N VAL A 135 -4.21 10.27 3.93
CA VAL A 135 -3.04 10.71 3.15
C VAL A 135 -2.00 9.60 3.15
N LEU A 136 -1.59 9.16 1.95
CA LEU A 136 -0.49 8.20 1.75
C LEU A 136 -0.71 6.82 2.41
N THR A 137 -1.97 6.44 2.66
CA THR A 137 -2.33 5.08 3.08
C THR A 137 -2.19 4.10 1.90
N PRO A 138 -2.08 2.79 2.16
CA PRO A 138 -2.18 1.76 1.11
C PRO A 138 -3.55 1.71 0.41
N ASP A 139 -4.57 2.43 0.91
CA ASP A 139 -5.85 2.57 0.24
C ASP A 139 -5.89 3.79 -0.70
N SER A 140 -5.25 4.89 -0.33
CA SER A 140 -5.15 6.10 -1.15
C SER A 140 -3.98 6.07 -2.13
N SER A 141 -3.04 5.12 -2.00
CA SER A 141 -1.78 5.09 -2.76
C SER A 141 -1.38 3.68 -3.17
N ARG A 142 -0.74 3.57 -4.33
CA ARG A 142 -0.13 2.31 -4.78
C ARG A 142 1.31 2.20 -4.31
N TYR A 143 1.63 1.09 -3.65
CA TYR A 143 2.92 0.84 -3.04
C TYR A 143 3.62 -0.36 -3.68
N TRP A 144 4.92 -0.21 -3.99
CA TRP A 144 5.77 -1.30 -4.48
C TRP A 144 7.08 -1.37 -3.72
N ASP A 145 7.63 -2.58 -3.50
CA ASP A 145 9.01 -2.72 -3.05
C ASP A 145 9.98 -2.41 -4.20
N VAL A 146 11.03 -1.64 -3.94
CA VAL A 146 12.01 -1.22 -4.96
C VAL A 146 12.70 -2.41 -5.64
N LYS A 147 13.00 -3.49 -4.90
CA LYS A 147 13.70 -4.66 -5.47
C LYS A 147 12.78 -5.48 -6.36
N GLU A 148 11.53 -5.67 -5.92
CA GLU A 148 10.50 -6.37 -6.70
C GLU A 148 10.17 -5.58 -7.96
N TRP A 149 9.94 -4.27 -7.84
CA TRP A 149 9.71 -3.39 -8.98
C TRP A 149 10.85 -3.43 -10.00
N ARG A 150 12.11 -3.35 -9.56
CA ARG A 150 13.28 -3.44 -10.47
C ARG A 150 13.30 -4.77 -11.23
N THR A 151 13.05 -5.86 -10.51
CA THR A 151 13.01 -7.20 -11.10
C THR A 151 11.89 -7.32 -12.13
N ALA A 152 10.69 -6.90 -11.77
CA ALA A 152 9.52 -6.93 -12.65
C ALA A 152 9.74 -6.06 -13.89
N ASN A 153 10.23 -4.83 -13.73
CA ASN A 153 10.46 -3.90 -14.83
C ASN A 153 11.52 -4.41 -15.82
N ASN A 154 12.63 -4.98 -15.33
CA ASN A 154 13.66 -5.59 -16.18
C ASN A 154 13.13 -6.78 -17.00
N LEU A 155 12.13 -7.48 -16.47
CA LEU A 155 11.44 -8.58 -17.14
C LEU A 155 10.25 -8.11 -18.01
N GLY A 156 9.96 -6.80 -18.04
CA GLY A 156 8.78 -6.26 -18.72
C GLY A 156 7.46 -6.75 -18.13
N LYS A 157 7.42 -6.98 -16.81
CA LYS A 157 6.24 -7.42 -16.07
C LYS A 157 5.72 -6.29 -15.17
N SER A 158 4.41 -6.32 -14.91
CA SER A 158 3.77 -5.44 -13.93
C SER A 158 4.38 -5.61 -12.53
N PRO A 159 4.53 -4.52 -11.76
CA PRO A 159 5.02 -4.60 -10.39
C PRO A 159 4.06 -5.33 -9.46
N THR A 160 4.59 -6.02 -8.45
CA THR A 160 3.78 -6.65 -7.39
C THR A 160 3.15 -5.55 -6.51
N PRO A 161 1.81 -5.53 -6.36
CA PRO A 161 1.15 -4.53 -5.52
C PRO A 161 1.30 -4.85 -4.03
N HIS A 162 1.57 -3.84 -3.21
CA HIS A 162 1.57 -3.89 -1.73
C HIS A 162 0.44 -3.02 -1.16
N ASP A 163 -0.73 -3.07 -1.81
CA ASP A 163 -1.89 -2.21 -1.55
C ASP A 163 -3.20 -2.99 -1.77
N LYS A 164 -4.33 -2.28 -1.72
CA LYS A 164 -5.68 -2.88 -1.88
C LYS A 164 -5.92 -3.57 -3.22
N GLN A 165 -4.99 -3.53 -4.17
CA GLN A 165 -5.13 -4.23 -5.44
C GLN A 165 -5.33 -5.74 -5.25
N LEU A 166 -4.75 -6.37 -4.22
CA LEU A 166 -5.00 -7.80 -3.94
C LEU A 166 -6.50 -8.08 -3.70
N VAL A 167 -7.14 -7.28 -2.87
CA VAL A 167 -8.58 -7.39 -2.58
C VAL A 167 -9.40 -7.11 -3.83
N ARG A 168 -8.97 -6.15 -4.66
CA ARG A 168 -9.64 -5.84 -5.94
C ARG A 168 -9.55 -7.00 -6.93
N GLU A 169 -8.39 -7.63 -7.08
CA GLU A 169 -8.23 -8.79 -7.96
C GLU A 169 -9.07 -9.98 -7.47
N TRP A 170 -9.09 -10.25 -6.16
CA TRP A 170 -10.02 -11.23 -5.60
C TRP A 170 -11.49 -10.88 -5.90
N GLY A 171 -11.90 -9.62 -5.70
CA GLY A 171 -13.27 -9.19 -6.02
C GLY A 171 -13.64 -9.36 -7.50
N LYS A 172 -12.67 -9.20 -8.41
CA LYS A 172 -12.88 -9.45 -9.86
C LYS A 172 -13.13 -10.92 -10.16
N THR A 173 -12.52 -11.87 -9.43
CA THR A 173 -12.80 -13.31 -9.64
C THR A 173 -14.24 -13.67 -9.30
N LEU A 174 -14.83 -12.96 -8.33
CA LEU A 174 -16.26 -13.05 -7.99
C LEU A 174 -17.18 -12.27 -8.94
N GLY A 175 -16.62 -11.48 -9.86
CA GLY A 175 -17.38 -10.64 -10.78
C GLY A 175 -17.97 -9.39 -10.14
N ILE A 176 -17.41 -8.90 -9.02
CA ILE A 176 -17.84 -7.64 -8.37
C ILE A 176 -17.77 -6.47 -9.35
N ASN A 177 -16.74 -6.42 -10.20
CA ASN A 177 -16.56 -5.38 -11.22
C ASN A 177 -17.64 -5.37 -12.32
N LYS A 178 -18.53 -6.37 -12.36
CA LYS A 178 -19.66 -6.45 -13.29
C LYS A 178 -21.00 -6.08 -12.61
N ARG A 179 -20.96 -5.68 -11.34
CA ARG A 179 -22.13 -5.29 -10.54
C ARG A 179 -22.36 -3.79 -10.67
N ASN A 180 -23.62 -3.37 -10.69
CA ASN A 180 -23.98 -1.95 -10.74
C ASN A 180 -24.17 -1.42 -9.29
N PRO A 181 -23.32 -0.48 -8.82
CA PRO A 181 -23.42 0.06 -7.46
C PRO A 181 -24.71 0.86 -7.20
N GLU A 182 -25.43 1.29 -8.25
CA GLU A 182 -26.73 1.98 -8.14
C GLU A 182 -27.88 1.01 -7.86
N LYS A 183 -27.68 -0.29 -8.12
CA LYS A 183 -28.71 -1.31 -7.89
C LYS A 183 -28.57 -1.88 -6.50
N ARG A 184 -29.55 -1.58 -5.63
CA ARG A 184 -29.60 -2.10 -4.25
C ARG A 184 -29.40 -3.62 -4.14
N ARG A 185 -29.91 -4.40 -5.10
CA ARG A 185 -29.73 -5.86 -5.15
C ARG A 185 -28.27 -6.27 -5.38
N ASP A 186 -27.55 -5.53 -6.22
CA ASP A 186 -26.16 -5.78 -6.57
C ASP A 186 -25.27 -5.41 -5.38
N VAL A 187 -25.55 -4.28 -4.71
CA VAL A 187 -24.89 -3.87 -3.45
C VAL A 187 -25.12 -4.91 -2.34
N ALA A 188 -26.37 -5.33 -2.14
CA ALA A 188 -26.70 -6.35 -1.13
C ALA A 188 -25.98 -7.68 -1.40
N TRP A 189 -25.86 -8.07 -2.67
CA TRP A 189 -25.10 -9.27 -3.05
C TRP A 189 -23.61 -9.11 -2.74
N VAL A 190 -22.99 -7.96 -3.05
CA VAL A 190 -21.58 -7.70 -2.71
C VAL A 190 -21.35 -7.75 -1.21
N HIS A 191 -22.23 -7.12 -0.42
CA HIS A 191 -22.10 -7.11 1.05
C HIS A 191 -22.33 -8.48 1.70
N ALA A 192 -22.96 -9.41 1.00
CA ALA A 192 -23.15 -10.79 1.47
C ALA A 192 -21.95 -11.70 1.16
N GLN A 193 -20.93 -11.21 0.42
CA GLN A 193 -19.74 -12.00 0.14
C GLN A 193 -18.80 -12.00 1.35
N GLU A 194 -18.28 -13.17 1.72
CA GLU A 194 -17.23 -13.30 2.72
C GLU A 194 -15.86 -13.23 2.06
N VAL A 195 -14.99 -12.36 2.57
CA VAL A 195 -13.60 -12.28 2.12
C VAL A 195 -12.84 -13.48 2.71
N PRO A 196 -12.15 -14.30 1.90
CA PRO A 196 -11.38 -15.44 2.41
C PRO A 196 -10.34 -14.99 3.43
N ALA A 197 -10.14 -15.79 4.48
CA ALA A 197 -9.19 -15.52 5.55
C ALA A 197 -7.78 -15.24 5.01
N GLU A 198 -7.35 -15.95 3.96
CA GLU A 198 -6.04 -15.76 3.35
C GLU A 198 -5.87 -14.38 2.67
N VAL A 199 -6.94 -13.86 2.05
CA VAL A 199 -6.92 -12.51 1.45
C VAL A 199 -6.82 -11.46 2.55
N ILE A 200 -7.57 -11.63 3.65
CA ILE A 200 -7.51 -10.76 4.82
C ILE A 200 -6.10 -10.77 5.42
N ARG A 201 -5.55 -11.96 5.67
CA ARG A 201 -4.23 -12.17 6.27
C ARG A 201 -3.13 -11.55 5.42
N THR A 202 -3.11 -11.84 4.12
CA THR A 202 -2.10 -11.31 3.20
C THR A 202 -2.19 -9.78 3.10
N THR A 203 -3.40 -9.23 2.98
CA THR A 203 -3.60 -7.76 2.95
C THR A 203 -3.13 -7.10 4.24
N THR A 204 -3.45 -7.69 5.37
CA THR A 204 -3.00 -7.22 6.69
C THR A 204 -1.48 -7.19 6.78
N LEU A 205 -0.81 -8.27 6.35
CA LEU A 205 0.65 -8.34 6.36
C LEU A 205 1.29 -7.29 5.43
N MET A 206 0.74 -7.05 4.24
CA MET A 206 1.22 -5.99 3.34
C MET A 206 1.12 -4.61 3.98
N TYR A 207 -0.01 -4.29 4.64
CA TYR A 207 -0.22 -2.98 5.24
C TYR A 207 0.75 -2.75 6.41
N ARG A 208 0.95 -3.79 7.23
CA ARG A 208 1.93 -3.78 8.32
C ARG A 208 3.36 -3.68 7.82
N TYR A 209 3.67 -4.32 6.70
CA TYR A 209 4.98 -4.23 6.05
C TYR A 209 5.26 -2.81 5.55
N ILE A 210 4.32 -2.17 4.86
CA ILE A 210 4.47 -0.77 4.43
C ILE A 210 4.62 0.15 5.64
N PHE A 211 3.78 0.00 6.66
CA PHE A 211 3.90 0.76 7.90
C PHE A 211 5.29 0.62 8.53
N TRP A 212 5.78 -0.62 8.69
CA TRP A 212 7.09 -0.90 9.26
C TRP A 212 8.23 -0.34 8.40
N ARG A 213 8.17 -0.51 7.07
CA ARG A 213 9.22 0.02 6.17
C ARG A 213 9.30 1.54 6.25
N LEU A 214 8.15 2.22 6.33
CA LEU A 214 8.09 3.68 6.37
C LEU A 214 8.45 4.27 7.75
N THR A 215 8.07 3.60 8.84
CA THR A 215 8.24 4.14 10.21
C THR A 215 9.41 3.55 10.97
N GLY A 216 9.91 2.37 10.56
CA GLY A 216 10.87 1.57 11.31
C GLY A 216 10.30 0.87 12.54
N ARG A 217 8.97 0.88 12.74
CA ARG A 217 8.31 0.40 13.97
C ARG A 217 7.23 -0.63 13.67
N LYS A 218 7.02 -1.58 14.60
CA LYS A 218 5.81 -2.41 14.61
C LYS A 218 4.61 -1.50 14.91
N LEU A 219 3.43 -1.85 14.40
CA LEU A 219 2.22 -1.05 14.59
C LEU A 219 1.85 -0.94 16.08
N GLU A 220 1.94 -2.04 16.82
CA GLU A 220 1.61 -2.11 18.25
C GLU A 220 2.55 -1.22 19.07
N VAL A 221 3.86 -1.25 18.78
CA VAL A 221 4.85 -0.38 19.42
C VAL A 221 4.52 1.09 19.18
N PHE A 222 4.15 1.45 17.94
CA PHE A 222 3.73 2.81 17.62
C PHE A 222 2.45 3.20 18.36
N GLN A 223 1.45 2.32 18.39
CA GLN A 223 0.19 2.53 19.09
C GLN A 223 0.40 2.71 20.60
N ASN A 224 1.31 1.94 21.19
CA ASN A 224 1.61 2.04 22.61
C ASN A 224 2.35 3.34 22.95
N ASP A 225 3.43 3.66 22.24
CA ASP A 225 4.27 4.80 22.63
C ASP A 225 3.67 6.15 22.17
N GLU A 226 3.03 6.22 21.00
CA GLU A 226 2.55 7.49 20.41
C GLU A 226 1.08 7.75 20.68
N LEU A 227 0.26 6.70 20.73
CA LEU A 227 -1.18 6.84 20.95
C LEU A 227 -1.58 6.50 22.39
N ASN A 228 -0.61 6.07 23.22
CA ASN A 228 -0.83 5.64 24.61
C ASN A 228 -1.97 4.61 24.71
N LEU A 229 -2.00 3.69 23.74
CA LEU A 229 -2.89 2.54 23.74
C LEU A 229 -2.22 1.42 24.55
N CYS A 230 -2.99 0.60 25.25
CA CYS A 230 -2.47 -0.62 25.88
C CYS A 230 -2.75 -1.79 24.95
N VAL A 231 -2.04 -1.86 23.83
CA VAL A 231 -2.15 -2.96 22.86
C VAL A 231 -1.08 -4.00 23.18
N GLU A 232 -1.49 -5.25 23.35
CA GLU A 232 -0.53 -6.35 23.48
C GLU A 232 0.23 -6.51 22.15
N GLU A 233 1.56 -6.51 22.21
CA GLU A 233 2.34 -6.99 21.09
C GLU A 233 2.04 -8.48 20.92
N PRO A 234 1.64 -8.95 19.73
CA PRO A 234 1.53 -10.38 19.49
C PRO A 234 2.88 -11.02 19.78
N ALA A 235 2.89 -12.04 20.64
CA ALA A 235 4.11 -12.74 21.04
C ALA A 235 4.75 -13.34 19.78
N GLY A 236 5.78 -12.67 19.26
CA GLY A 236 6.33 -13.00 17.96
C GLY A 236 7.25 -14.19 18.10
N ARG A 237 6.78 -15.40 17.80
CA ARG A 237 7.69 -16.53 17.60
C ARG A 237 8.35 -16.36 16.23
N VAL A 238 9.68 -16.24 16.21
CA VAL A 238 10.43 -16.12 14.95
C VAL A 238 11.06 -17.47 14.64
N GLU A 239 10.67 -18.05 13.50
CA GLU A 239 11.20 -19.31 12.99
C GLU A 239 12.15 -19.00 11.82
N VAL A 240 13.44 -19.30 11.98
CA VAL A 240 14.43 -19.11 10.91
C VAL A 240 14.67 -20.46 10.25
N VAL A 241 14.36 -20.59 8.97
CA VAL A 241 14.60 -21.82 8.20
C VAL A 241 15.73 -21.59 7.21
N LEU A 242 16.83 -22.30 7.38
CA LEU A 242 18.04 -22.16 6.55
C LEU A 242 18.33 -23.43 5.76
N GLY A 243 18.75 -23.28 4.51
CA GLY A 243 19.01 -24.42 3.61
C GLY A 243 20.23 -25.26 3.98
N SER A 244 21.17 -24.70 4.75
CA SER A 244 22.41 -25.36 5.17
C SER A 244 22.97 -24.82 6.48
N ARG A 245 23.90 -25.57 7.09
CA ARG A 245 24.69 -25.09 8.24
C ARG A 245 25.61 -23.92 7.88
N SER A 246 26.07 -23.83 6.63
CA SER A 246 26.90 -22.71 6.18
C SER A 246 26.11 -21.40 6.14
N ASP A 247 24.84 -21.45 5.72
CA ASP A 247 23.94 -20.28 5.77
C ASP A 247 23.72 -19.80 7.20
N LEU A 248 23.64 -20.73 8.16
CA LEU A 248 23.53 -20.41 9.58
C LEU A 248 24.76 -19.68 10.11
N GLU A 249 25.96 -20.13 9.74
CA GLU A 249 27.20 -19.46 10.16
C GLU A 249 27.31 -18.04 9.59
N GLN A 250 26.83 -17.83 8.35
CA GLN A 250 26.84 -16.52 7.70
C GLN A 250 25.76 -15.56 8.23
N ALA A 251 24.55 -16.06 8.47
CA ALA A 251 23.42 -15.26 8.93
C ALA A 251 23.40 -15.09 10.47
N GLY A 252 24.08 -15.98 11.21
CA GLY A 252 24.17 -15.96 12.68
C GLY A 252 24.50 -14.60 13.29
N PRO A 253 25.48 -13.84 12.77
CA PRO A 253 25.76 -12.48 13.25
C PRO A 253 24.59 -11.50 13.09
N ALA A 254 23.77 -11.62 12.04
CA ALA A 254 22.59 -10.76 11.83
C ALA A 254 21.49 -11.03 12.87
N PHE A 255 21.41 -12.26 13.38
CA PHE A 255 20.43 -12.65 14.39
C PHE A 255 20.82 -12.24 15.81
N LYS A 256 22.08 -11.89 16.09
CA LYS A 256 22.58 -11.48 17.43
C LYS A 256 21.78 -10.33 18.08
N GLY A 257 21.16 -9.45 17.29
CA GLY A 257 20.26 -8.39 17.78
C GLY A 257 18.83 -8.85 18.10
N PHE A 258 18.35 -9.92 17.46
CA PHE A 258 17.01 -10.49 17.61
C PHE A 258 16.85 -11.31 18.90
N TYR A 259 17.90 -12.02 19.33
CA TYR A 259 17.88 -12.92 20.51
C TYR A 259 17.47 -12.25 21.85
N ARG A 260 17.42 -10.92 21.91
CA ARG A 260 17.14 -10.19 23.16
C ARG A 260 15.65 -9.91 23.42
N LYS A 261 14.74 -10.13 22.46
CA LYS A 261 13.35 -9.69 22.60
C LYS A 261 12.27 -10.72 22.28
N GLU A 262 12.56 -11.74 21.47
CA GLU A 262 11.57 -12.73 21.02
C GLU A 262 12.19 -14.15 21.04
N PRO A 263 11.40 -15.22 21.30
CA PRO A 263 11.89 -16.58 21.18
C PRO A 263 12.22 -16.89 19.70
N LEU A 264 13.52 -17.03 19.43
CA LEU A 264 14.06 -17.35 18.10
C LEU A 264 14.36 -18.86 18.03
N ASN A 265 13.69 -19.55 17.11
CA ASN A 265 13.98 -20.93 16.77
C ASN A 265 14.64 -20.98 15.40
N VAL A 266 15.69 -21.78 15.28
CA VAL A 266 16.47 -21.88 14.04
C VAL A 266 16.49 -23.33 13.60
N HIS A 267 16.03 -23.55 12.38
CA HIS A 267 15.93 -24.85 11.73
C HIS A 267 16.81 -24.87 10.48
N VAL A 268 17.51 -25.98 10.26
CA VAL A 268 18.26 -26.22 9.02
C VAL A 268 17.50 -27.25 8.20
N ILE A 269 16.66 -26.79 7.28
CA ILE A 269 15.81 -27.63 6.42
C ILE A 269 16.04 -27.19 4.98
N SER A 270 16.50 -28.11 4.14
CA SER A 270 16.81 -27.83 2.75
C SER A 270 15.59 -28.09 1.86
N CYS A 271 15.12 -27.08 1.12
CA CYS A 271 14.04 -27.24 0.14
C CYS A 271 14.39 -28.20 -1.02
N HIS A 272 15.69 -28.41 -1.30
CA HIS A 272 16.15 -29.33 -2.34
C HIS A 272 16.39 -30.76 -1.83
N ARG A 273 16.92 -30.90 -0.61
CA ARG A 273 17.25 -32.22 -0.05
C ARG A 273 16.10 -32.84 0.75
N ASN A 274 15.26 -32.00 1.36
CA ASN A 274 14.22 -32.40 2.31
C ASN A 274 12.90 -31.63 2.06
N PRO A 275 12.33 -31.66 0.85
CA PRO A 275 11.14 -30.86 0.51
C PRO A 275 9.89 -31.25 1.30
N ASP A 276 9.69 -32.54 1.58
CA ASP A 276 8.50 -33.02 2.31
C ASP A 276 8.56 -32.69 3.80
N GLU A 277 9.76 -32.70 4.38
CA GLU A 277 10.01 -32.25 5.75
C GLU A 277 9.73 -30.75 5.89
N LEU A 278 10.14 -29.95 4.90
CA LEU A 278 9.86 -28.52 4.87
C LEU A 278 8.36 -28.22 4.75
N ARG A 279 7.64 -28.96 3.89
CA ARG A 279 6.18 -28.81 3.75
C ARG A 279 5.46 -29.13 5.04
N LYS A 280 5.76 -30.28 5.65
CA LYS A 280 5.17 -30.69 6.93
C LYS A 280 5.47 -29.67 8.02
N TYR A 281 6.71 -29.21 8.09
CA TYR A 281 7.09 -28.17 9.05
C TYR A 281 6.28 -26.88 8.83
N ALA A 282 6.10 -26.44 7.57
CA ALA A 282 5.30 -25.26 7.25
C ALA A 282 3.80 -25.43 7.57
N GLU A 283 3.25 -26.63 7.42
CA GLU A 283 1.86 -26.96 7.81
C GLU A 283 1.66 -26.96 9.33
N ASP A 284 2.69 -27.33 10.09
CA ASP A 284 2.66 -27.40 11.56
C ASP A 284 2.95 -26.02 12.22
N LEU A 285 3.25 -24.97 11.44
CA LEU A 285 3.51 -23.64 11.97
C LEU A 285 2.22 -22.94 12.42
N PRO A 286 2.18 -22.38 13.64
CA PRO A 286 1.12 -21.47 14.05
C PRO A 286 1.01 -20.24 13.13
N ASP A 287 -0.21 -19.73 12.97
CA ASP A 287 -0.51 -18.58 12.11
C ASP A 287 0.19 -17.27 12.54
N ASP A 288 0.67 -17.19 13.79
CA ASP A 288 1.31 -16.03 14.41
C ASP A 288 2.85 -16.07 14.35
N VAL A 289 3.44 -16.98 13.57
CA VAL A 289 4.89 -17.11 13.39
C VAL A 289 5.44 -16.23 12.26
N ILE A 290 6.54 -15.54 12.53
CA ILE A 290 7.35 -14.89 11.49
C ILE A 290 8.40 -15.89 10.99
N VAL A 291 8.30 -16.30 9.73
CA VAL A 291 9.29 -17.20 9.10
C VAL A 291 10.34 -16.41 8.34
N VAL A 292 11.61 -16.58 8.70
CA VAL A 292 12.76 -16.04 7.97
C VAL A 292 13.43 -17.18 7.22
N ALA A 293 13.26 -17.23 5.90
CA ALA A 293 13.91 -18.22 5.05
C ALA A 293 15.21 -17.68 4.44
N GLY A 294 16.29 -18.44 4.55
CA GLY A 294 17.61 -18.07 3.98
C GLY A 294 18.26 -19.23 3.24
N ALA A 295 18.72 -18.98 2.01
CA ALA A 295 19.48 -19.93 1.20
C ALA A 295 20.58 -19.20 0.43
N GLY A 296 21.82 -19.69 0.50
CA GLY A 296 22.98 -19.06 -0.13
C GLY A 296 23.06 -19.20 -1.66
N MET A 297 22.41 -20.22 -2.24
CA MET A 297 22.30 -20.43 -3.69
C MET A 297 20.96 -21.09 -4.04
N ALA A 298 20.49 -20.86 -5.26
CA ALA A 298 19.31 -21.52 -5.84
C ALA A 298 19.61 -22.94 -6.35
#